data_AF-A0A011MMH0-F1
#
_entry.id   AF-A0A011MMH0-F1
#
_cell.length_a   1.000
_cell.length_b   1.000
_cell.length_c   1.000
_cell.angle_alpha   90.00
_cell.angle_beta   90.00
_cell.angle_gamma   90.00
#
_symmetry.space_group_name_H-M   'P 1'
#
loop_
_entity.id
_entity.type
_entity.pdbx_description
1 polymer ?
#
loop_
_entity_poly.entity_id
_entity_poly.type
_entity_poly.pdbx_seq_one_letter_code
_entity_poly.pdbx_strand_id
1 'polypeptide(L)'
;MSGGSCTLLTASKPRIVGKEFWLDKEGKLQKKTTAYVSTGQMETETFQNLEEFSNLLQSLATNQCLVYGLTPRSPIRLVPEATWNRLGKPEDKMPRSKAMMHWPAGPGILMLDYDAPKDDSPPFDKNGLLQALGEAVPQFLDFELLSWPSTSSCIFHGDRELIGVKGQRIYVMVSDARDIPRAGQALLTKLWAMGYGRYEVSKSGSLLERGLFDSSVWETNHIDFAAGAECRGALEQRRGEPELIEGYLGGAMDTRNIIPGPTAEESAAAAANKAAAKAALKEAAAIAREQWSCERVSELCANAPGTNDVQARQIVKRAAERRELMSDWTIIVLDDGQERQVTIKTVLADKGKYSGMQTLDPLEPDYDGRRPVGKLYLDGARPRLHSWAHGGTTFQLYGQPVEIEIVEGKESEATDALLQVLRDAPAVFDFGAELVTIGDAGRLMPQDEHALRYLVGGLVQFYSLHPQREGRPPRRKLENPPPSVCRSVLALRDMRRLKPLEAVISAPTVRPDGSLFCTLGYDANTHLLFDCDQTPPL
;
A
#
# COMPACT_ATOMS: atom_id res chain seq x y z
N MET A 1 24.78 10.93 28.07
CA MET A 1 24.89 9.64 27.35
C MET A 1 24.81 9.98 25.87
N SER A 2 25.94 9.96 25.16
CA SER A 2 26.09 10.53 23.80
C SER A 2 26.03 9.49 22.67
N GLY A 3 25.81 8.22 22.98
CA GLY A 3 25.70 7.15 21.99
C GLY A 3 24.32 7.06 21.33
N GLY A 4 24.29 6.48 20.13
CA GLY A 4 23.08 6.13 19.41
C GLY A 4 22.51 4.78 19.81
N SER A 5 21.30 4.50 19.34
CA SER A 5 20.63 3.22 19.53
C SER A 5 19.79 2.83 18.31
N CYS A 6 19.64 1.53 18.09
CA CYS A 6 18.74 0.97 17.10
C CYS A 6 18.18 -0.38 17.59
N THR A 7 17.20 -0.93 16.87
CA THR A 7 16.67 -2.25 17.12
C THR A 7 17.34 -3.26 16.20
N LEU A 8 18.02 -4.27 16.77
CA LEU A 8 18.44 -5.48 16.08
C LEU A 8 17.27 -6.46 16.03
N LEU A 9 16.92 -6.89 14.83
CA LEU A 9 15.84 -7.84 14.58
C LEU A 9 16.44 -9.16 14.11
N THR A 10 16.31 -10.21 14.92
CA THR A 10 16.71 -11.58 14.57
C THR A 10 15.49 -12.38 14.13
N ALA A 11 15.42 -12.72 12.84
CA ALA A 11 14.31 -13.45 12.25
C ALA A 11 14.35 -14.95 12.60
N SER A 12 13.22 -15.47 13.05
CA SER A 12 12.95 -16.92 13.11
C SER A 12 12.15 -17.40 11.88
N LYS A 13 11.33 -16.51 11.32
CA LYS A 13 10.61 -16.75 10.06
C LYS A 13 10.56 -15.44 9.26
N PRO A 14 11.22 -15.37 8.09
CA PRO A 14 11.95 -16.44 7.39
C PRO A 14 13.32 -16.73 8.02
N ARG A 15 14.00 -17.81 7.57
CA ARG A 15 15.35 -18.19 8.05
C ARG A 15 16.46 -17.31 7.49
N ILE A 16 16.23 -16.67 6.36
CA ILE A 16 17.16 -15.74 5.70
C ILE A 16 16.34 -14.51 5.34
N VAL A 17 16.90 -13.32 5.58
CA VAL A 17 16.32 -12.03 5.26
C VAL A 17 17.20 -11.31 4.23
N GLY A 18 16.62 -10.39 3.45
CA GLY A 18 17.38 -9.67 2.42
C GLY A 18 17.42 -10.41 1.09
N LYS A 19 18.61 -10.80 0.61
CA LYS A 19 18.82 -11.32 -0.75
C LYS A 19 19.53 -12.67 -0.72
N GLU A 20 19.09 -13.56 -1.61
CA GLU A 20 19.77 -14.83 -1.90
C GLU A 20 20.12 -14.89 -3.38
N PHE A 21 21.33 -15.35 -3.72
CA PHE A 21 21.80 -15.53 -5.10
C PHE A 21 22.28 -16.96 -5.34
N TRP A 22 21.98 -17.49 -6.52
CA TRP A 22 22.48 -18.80 -6.99
C TRP A 22 22.56 -18.83 -8.52
N LEU A 23 23.33 -19.77 -9.07
CA LEU A 23 23.30 -20.08 -10.50
C LEU A 23 22.31 -21.22 -10.75
N ASP A 24 21.48 -21.12 -11.79
CA ASP A 24 20.67 -22.25 -12.25
C ASP A 24 21.51 -23.29 -13.02
N LYS A 25 20.85 -24.34 -13.53
CA LYS A 25 21.52 -25.45 -14.23
C LYS A 25 22.20 -24.99 -15.52
N GLU A 26 21.73 -23.89 -16.10
CA GLU A 26 22.23 -23.27 -17.30
C GLU A 26 23.33 -22.22 -17.02
N GLY A 27 23.70 -22.03 -15.74
CA GLY A 27 24.73 -21.09 -15.32
C GLY A 27 24.26 -19.63 -15.29
N LYS A 28 22.96 -19.38 -15.33
CA LYS A 28 22.37 -18.03 -15.26
C LYS A 28 22.12 -17.64 -13.81
N LEU A 29 22.43 -16.38 -13.49
CA LEU A 29 22.25 -15.82 -12.15
C LEU A 29 20.76 -15.67 -11.82
N GLN A 30 20.38 -16.30 -10.73
CA GLN A 30 19.06 -16.23 -10.12
C GLN A 30 19.15 -15.48 -8.79
N LYS A 31 18.04 -14.84 -8.42
CA LYS A 31 17.93 -14.10 -7.17
C LYS A 31 16.59 -14.35 -6.50
N LYS A 32 16.58 -14.36 -5.18
CA LYS A 32 15.37 -14.32 -4.35
C LYS A 32 15.48 -13.17 -3.37
N THR A 33 14.40 -12.41 -3.23
CA THR A 33 14.31 -11.31 -2.28
C THR A 33 13.35 -11.70 -1.17
N THR A 34 13.81 -11.60 0.07
CA THR A 34 13.02 -11.87 1.25
C THR A 34 12.92 -10.58 2.08
N ALA A 35 12.01 -9.71 1.66
CA ALA A 35 11.79 -8.38 2.23
C ALA A 35 10.69 -8.35 3.32
N TYR A 36 10.61 -9.40 4.14
CA TYR A 36 9.66 -9.47 5.25
C TYR A 36 10.23 -10.25 6.42
N VAL A 37 9.81 -9.92 7.64
CA VAL A 37 10.02 -10.73 8.84
C VAL A 37 8.70 -10.87 9.58
N SER A 38 8.25 -12.12 9.73
CA SER A 38 6.95 -12.44 10.32
C SER A 38 7.04 -12.76 11.81
N THR A 39 8.11 -13.45 12.24
CA THR A 39 8.36 -13.78 13.64
C THR A 39 9.85 -13.74 13.94
N GLY A 40 10.21 -13.35 15.15
CA GLY A 40 11.60 -13.24 15.56
C GLY A 40 11.74 -12.62 16.95
N GLN A 41 12.91 -12.05 17.21
CA GLN A 41 13.25 -11.33 18.43
C GLN A 41 13.78 -9.94 18.06
N MET A 42 13.38 -8.93 18.82
CA MET A 42 13.82 -7.54 18.67
C MET A 42 14.55 -7.13 19.95
N GLU A 43 15.75 -6.60 19.78
CA GLU A 43 16.65 -6.19 20.86
C GLU A 43 17.23 -4.81 20.57
N THR A 44 17.58 -4.06 21.61
CA THR A 44 18.10 -2.71 21.46
C THR A 44 19.61 -2.78 21.52
N GLU A 45 20.24 -2.38 20.43
CA GLU A 45 21.69 -2.24 20.35
C GLU A 45 22.07 -0.77 20.54
N THR A 46 23.20 -0.55 21.20
CA THR A 46 23.72 0.79 21.48
C THR A 46 25.16 0.90 21.00
N PHE A 47 25.53 2.06 20.48
CA PHE A 47 26.86 2.35 19.94
C PHE A 47 27.23 3.81 20.24
N GLN A 48 28.50 4.11 20.49
CA GLN A 48 28.97 5.45 20.83
C GLN A 48 29.26 6.32 19.60
N ASN A 49 29.70 5.71 18.50
CA ASN A 49 30.15 6.39 17.28
C ASN A 49 29.88 5.53 16.04
N LEU A 50 30.22 6.05 14.84
CA LEU A 50 30.04 5.33 13.58
C LEU A 50 30.97 4.13 13.42
N GLU A 51 32.10 4.08 14.13
CA GLU A 51 33.01 2.92 14.12
C GLU A 51 32.39 1.72 14.85
N GLU A 52 31.82 1.93 16.04
CA GLU A 52 31.05 0.90 16.75
C GLU A 52 29.81 0.48 15.94
N PHE A 53 29.14 1.42 15.26
CA PHE A 53 28.04 1.10 14.36
C PHE A 53 28.50 0.29 13.13
N SER A 54 29.68 0.58 12.58
CA SER A 54 30.30 -0.21 11.50
C SER A 54 30.55 -1.65 11.94
N ASN A 55 31.08 -1.84 13.15
CA ASN A 55 31.27 -3.18 13.72
C ASN A 55 29.94 -3.93 13.88
N LEU A 56 28.88 -3.24 14.32
CA LEU A 56 27.53 -3.81 14.39
C LEU A 56 27.05 -4.27 13.00
N LEU A 57 27.17 -3.43 11.97
CA LEU A 57 26.78 -3.75 10.59
C LEU A 57 27.49 -5.00 10.05
N GLN A 58 28.79 -5.13 10.31
CA GLN A 58 29.61 -6.28 9.88
C GLN A 58 29.26 -7.56 10.64
N SER A 59 28.79 -7.44 11.89
CA SER A 59 28.46 -8.59 12.74
C SER A 59 27.12 -9.27 12.41
N LEU A 60 26.29 -8.63 11.57
CA LEU A 60 24.94 -9.11 11.28
C LEU A 60 24.95 -10.45 10.54
N ALA A 61 24.22 -11.43 11.06
CA ALA A 61 23.95 -12.70 10.38
C ALA A 61 22.88 -12.55 9.29
N THR A 62 22.81 -13.50 8.35
CA THR A 62 21.87 -13.45 7.21
C THR A 62 20.39 -13.56 7.59
N ASN A 63 20.07 -13.85 8.85
CA ASN A 63 18.72 -13.78 9.42
C ASN A 63 18.49 -12.53 10.27
N GLN A 64 19.43 -11.60 10.32
CA GLN A 64 19.36 -10.37 11.09
C GLN A 64 19.21 -9.14 10.20
N CYS A 65 18.54 -8.12 10.73
CA CYS A 65 18.41 -6.82 10.12
C CYS A 65 18.26 -5.73 11.19
N LEU A 66 18.43 -4.47 10.79
CA LEU A 66 18.30 -3.33 11.70
C LEU A 66 16.98 -2.60 11.46
N VAL A 67 16.48 -1.95 12.50
CA VAL A 67 15.38 -0.98 12.46
C VAL A 67 15.80 0.20 13.32
N TYR A 68 15.70 1.42 12.82
CA TYR A 68 16.21 2.60 13.54
C TYR A 68 15.23 3.19 14.55
N GLY A 69 13.96 2.76 14.55
CA GLY A 69 13.08 2.95 15.69
C GLY A 69 13.32 1.92 16.79
N LEU A 70 12.91 2.26 18.00
CA LEU A 70 13.02 1.45 19.19
C LEU A 70 11.68 0.83 19.57
N THR A 71 11.76 -0.31 20.23
CA THR A 71 10.64 -0.95 20.91
C THR A 71 10.48 -0.38 22.32
N PRO A 72 9.25 -0.36 22.88
CA PRO A 72 9.02 0.11 24.25
C PRO A 72 9.63 -0.81 25.31
N ARG A 73 9.95 -2.05 24.94
CA ARG A 73 10.61 -3.06 25.79
C ARG A 73 11.64 -3.80 24.97
N SER A 74 12.73 -4.16 25.60
CA SER A 74 13.85 -4.85 24.98
C SER A 74 14.49 -5.81 25.99
N PRO A 75 14.68 -7.10 25.65
CA PRO A 75 14.26 -7.76 24.41
C PRO A 75 12.73 -7.95 24.32
N ILE A 76 12.19 -8.11 23.11
CA ILE A 76 10.77 -8.44 22.89
C ILE A 76 10.56 -9.37 21.68
N ARG A 77 9.56 -10.26 21.75
CA ARG A 77 9.25 -11.18 20.65
C ARG A 77 8.45 -10.47 19.55
N LEU A 78 8.86 -10.67 18.30
CA LEU A 78 8.13 -10.21 17.12
C LEU A 78 7.07 -11.25 16.71
N VAL A 79 5.83 -10.80 16.52
CA VAL A 79 4.72 -11.61 15.95
C VAL A 79 3.89 -10.79 14.96
N PRO A 80 3.15 -11.40 14.02
CA PRO A 80 2.24 -10.66 13.15
C PRO A 80 1.13 -9.98 13.95
N GLU A 81 0.65 -8.83 13.47
CA GLU A 81 -0.38 -8.03 14.16
C GLU A 81 -1.68 -8.81 14.38
N ALA A 82 -2.13 -9.58 13.38
CA ALA A 82 -3.28 -10.47 13.52
C ALA A 82 -3.10 -11.51 14.65
N THR A 83 -1.88 -12.04 14.83
CA THR A 83 -1.60 -12.99 15.92
C THR A 83 -1.59 -12.29 17.27
N TRP A 84 -1.00 -11.10 17.36
CA TRP A 84 -0.98 -10.30 18.58
C TRP A 84 -2.39 -9.91 19.05
N ASN A 85 -3.24 -9.45 18.12
CA ASN A 85 -4.64 -9.13 18.40
C ASN A 85 -5.43 -10.35 18.86
N ARG A 86 -5.28 -11.50 18.18
CA ARG A 86 -5.93 -12.77 18.57
C ARG A 86 -5.53 -13.22 19.97
N LEU A 87 -4.29 -12.95 20.39
CA LEU A 87 -3.80 -13.29 21.72
C LEU A 87 -4.18 -12.27 22.81
N GLY A 88 -5.00 -11.26 22.50
CA GLY A 88 -5.40 -10.24 23.46
C GLY A 88 -4.30 -9.20 23.76
N LYS A 89 -3.41 -8.94 22.79
CA LYS A 89 -2.33 -7.94 22.88
C LYS A 89 -1.39 -8.13 24.10
N PRO A 90 -0.79 -9.31 24.27
CA PRO A 90 0.12 -9.58 25.38
C PRO A 90 1.35 -8.66 25.33
N GLU A 91 1.92 -8.37 26.50
CA GLU A 91 3.04 -7.41 26.61
C GLU A 91 4.43 -8.00 26.31
N ASP A 92 4.55 -9.32 26.24
CA ASP A 92 5.81 -10.05 26.03
C ASP A 92 6.13 -10.29 24.54
N LYS A 93 5.29 -9.77 23.65
CA LYS A 93 5.44 -9.81 22.19
C LYS A 93 4.67 -8.67 21.54
N MET A 94 5.10 -8.25 20.36
CA MET A 94 4.45 -7.16 19.64
C MET A 94 4.65 -7.28 18.13
N PRO A 95 3.79 -6.64 17.33
CA PRO A 95 4.06 -6.44 15.91
C PRO A 95 5.10 -5.34 15.67
N ARG A 96 5.81 -5.45 14.54
CA ARG A 96 6.66 -4.38 13.99
C ARG A 96 5.77 -3.40 13.20
N SER A 97 5.10 -2.50 13.91
CA SER A 97 4.24 -1.47 13.32
C SER A 97 4.64 -0.06 13.79
N LYS A 98 4.31 0.94 12.98
CA LYS A 98 4.57 2.36 13.28
C LYS A 98 3.93 2.83 14.59
N ALA A 99 2.81 2.23 14.99
CA ALA A 99 2.13 2.53 16.24
C ALA A 99 2.87 2.00 17.48
N MET A 100 3.69 0.96 17.30
CA MET A 100 4.38 0.30 18.42
C MET A 100 5.85 0.69 18.54
N MET A 101 6.42 1.34 17.52
CA MET A 101 7.84 1.72 17.48
C MET A 101 7.98 3.23 17.43
N HIS A 102 8.98 3.76 18.15
CA HIS A 102 9.24 5.20 18.22
C HIS A 102 10.70 5.51 17.90
N TRP A 103 10.99 6.72 17.45
CA TRP A 103 12.38 7.17 17.32
C TRP A 103 13.06 7.29 18.70
N PRO A 104 14.37 7.03 18.82
CA PRO A 104 15.16 7.39 19.99
C PRO A 104 14.98 8.88 20.35
N ALA A 105 14.77 9.18 21.64
CA ALA A 105 14.76 10.56 22.14
C ALA A 105 16.19 11.03 22.43
N GLY A 106 16.98 11.18 21.37
CA GLY A 106 18.42 11.45 21.43
C GLY A 106 19.14 10.93 20.20
N PRO A 107 20.44 10.62 20.29
CA PRO A 107 21.21 10.24 19.13
C PRO A 107 20.68 8.97 18.44
N GLY A 108 20.80 8.95 17.11
CA GLY A 108 20.41 7.81 16.28
C GLY A 108 21.03 7.89 14.88
N ILE A 109 20.59 7.02 13.97
CA ILE A 109 21.14 6.94 12.61
C ILE A 109 20.12 7.47 11.61
N LEU A 110 20.51 8.50 10.87
CA LEU A 110 19.88 8.83 9.60
C LEU A 110 20.55 7.97 8.53
N MET A 111 19.80 7.01 7.99
CA MET A 111 20.21 6.23 6.84
C MET A 111 19.66 6.85 5.56
N LEU A 112 20.52 6.98 4.56
CA LEU A 112 20.19 7.37 3.20
C LEU A 112 20.41 6.15 2.29
N ASP A 113 19.33 5.62 1.72
CA ASP A 113 19.37 4.45 0.82
C ASP A 113 19.25 4.91 -0.63
N TYR A 114 20.31 4.67 -1.42
CA TYR A 114 20.36 4.95 -2.84
C TYR A 114 20.20 3.66 -3.63
N ASP A 115 19.25 3.67 -4.57
CA ASP A 115 19.06 2.62 -5.57
C ASP A 115 19.27 3.17 -6.97
N ALA A 116 20.09 2.47 -7.77
CA ALA A 116 20.31 2.80 -9.17
C ALA A 116 18.98 2.90 -9.95
N PRO A 117 18.87 3.87 -10.86
CA PRO A 117 17.77 3.93 -11.82
C PRO A 117 17.63 2.64 -12.63
N LYS A 118 16.39 2.34 -13.05
CA LYS A 118 16.06 1.14 -13.84
C LYS A 118 16.11 1.37 -15.35
N ASP A 119 16.46 2.57 -15.78
CA ASP A 119 16.48 3.05 -17.16
C ASP A 119 17.88 2.95 -17.81
N ASP A 120 18.71 2.03 -17.32
CA ASP A 120 20.10 1.79 -17.73
C ASP A 120 21.04 3.01 -17.60
N SER A 121 20.60 4.10 -16.96
CA SER A 121 21.49 5.21 -16.65
C SER A 121 22.62 4.73 -15.72
N PRO A 122 23.86 5.23 -15.89
CA PRO A 122 24.96 4.89 -14.99
C PRO A 122 24.59 5.19 -13.53
N PRO A 123 24.79 4.25 -12.60
CA PRO A 123 24.56 4.52 -11.19
C PRO A 123 25.54 5.59 -10.70
N PHE A 124 25.08 6.46 -9.81
CA PHE A 124 25.99 7.28 -9.01
C PHE A 124 26.95 6.37 -8.24
N ASP A 125 28.23 6.69 -8.30
CA ASP A 125 29.23 6.13 -7.40
C ASP A 125 29.19 6.87 -6.04
N LYS A 126 30.01 6.42 -5.09
CA LYS A 126 30.09 7.04 -3.76
C LYS A 126 30.38 8.55 -3.85
N ASN A 127 31.34 8.94 -4.67
CA ASN A 127 31.77 10.33 -4.76
C ASN A 127 30.68 11.23 -5.34
N GLY A 128 29.94 10.74 -6.34
CA GLY A 128 28.79 11.44 -6.90
C GLY A 128 27.65 11.61 -5.89
N LEU A 129 27.41 10.62 -5.02
CA LEU A 129 26.43 10.76 -3.93
C LEU A 129 26.87 11.80 -2.90
N LEU A 130 28.14 11.79 -2.49
CA LEU A 130 28.69 12.77 -1.56
C LEU A 130 28.67 14.18 -2.16
N GLN A 131 28.99 14.32 -3.44
CA GLN A 131 28.90 15.58 -4.16
C GLN A 131 27.46 16.11 -4.15
N ALA A 132 26.47 15.28 -4.51
CA ALA A 132 25.07 15.68 -4.48
C ALA A 132 24.60 16.12 -3.08
N LEU A 133 25.06 15.43 -2.03
CA LEU A 133 24.81 15.81 -0.64
C LEU A 133 25.43 17.17 -0.29
N GLY A 134 26.70 17.38 -0.64
CA GLY A 134 27.40 18.65 -0.39
C GLY A 134 26.84 19.82 -1.19
N GLU A 135 26.33 19.59 -2.40
CA GLU A 135 25.66 20.63 -3.19
C GLU A 135 24.30 21.02 -2.58
N ALA A 136 23.52 20.03 -2.13
CA ALA A 136 22.21 20.28 -1.52
C ALA A 136 22.33 20.87 -0.10
N VAL A 137 23.31 20.40 0.68
CA VAL A 137 23.56 20.81 2.06
C VAL A 137 25.08 20.82 2.31
N PRO A 138 25.78 21.96 2.10
CA PRO A 138 27.24 22.03 2.19
C PRO A 138 27.82 21.52 3.51
N GLN A 139 27.19 21.86 4.63
CA GLN A 139 27.63 21.46 5.97
C GLN A 139 27.39 19.97 6.28
N PHE A 140 26.72 19.22 5.39
CA PHE A 140 26.48 17.80 5.58
C PHE A 140 27.79 17.01 5.60
N LEU A 141 28.75 17.39 4.76
CA LEU A 141 30.06 16.76 4.64
C LEU A 141 31.05 17.20 5.74
N ASP A 142 30.65 18.12 6.61
CA ASP A 142 31.46 18.49 7.77
C ASP A 142 31.42 17.39 8.84
N PHE A 143 30.46 16.46 8.80
CA PHE A 143 30.30 15.38 9.77
C PHE A 143 30.83 14.04 9.23
N GLU A 144 31.17 13.13 10.15
CA GLU A 144 31.52 11.76 9.79
C GLU A 144 30.35 11.03 9.11
N LEU A 145 30.65 10.32 8.02
CA LEU A 145 29.69 9.51 7.28
C LEU A 145 30.21 8.07 7.18
N LEU A 146 29.30 7.11 7.17
CA LEU A 146 29.64 5.72 6.91
C LEU A 146 29.00 5.29 5.59
N SER A 147 29.81 4.90 4.60
CA SER A 147 29.35 4.45 3.29
C SER A 147 29.50 2.94 3.15
N TRP A 148 28.48 2.26 2.61
CA TRP A 148 28.56 0.84 2.31
C TRP A 148 27.70 0.45 1.10
N PRO A 149 28.23 -0.30 0.10
CA PRO A 149 27.41 -0.80 -1.01
C PRO A 149 26.25 -1.63 -0.49
N SER A 150 25.07 -1.63 -1.12
CA SER A 150 23.87 -2.37 -0.65
C SER A 150 23.96 -3.90 -0.81
N THR A 151 23.06 -4.64 -0.16
CA THR A 151 23.07 -6.12 -0.12
C THR A 151 22.90 -6.82 -1.46
N SER A 152 22.40 -6.13 -2.48
CA SER A 152 22.31 -6.67 -3.84
C SER A 152 23.52 -6.37 -4.73
N SER A 153 24.57 -5.73 -4.20
CA SER A 153 25.77 -5.32 -4.93
C SER A 153 26.93 -6.31 -4.74
N CYS A 154 27.93 -6.19 -5.62
CA CYS A 154 29.23 -6.87 -5.53
C CYS A 154 29.14 -8.40 -5.48
N ILE A 155 28.40 -9.00 -6.43
CA ILE A 155 28.24 -10.46 -6.54
C ILE A 155 29.23 -11.01 -7.58
N PHE A 156 30.03 -12.00 -7.19
CA PHE A 156 31.11 -12.57 -7.99
C PHE A 156 30.93 -14.08 -8.20
N HIS A 157 31.52 -14.57 -9.29
CA HIS A 157 31.74 -15.99 -9.55
C HIS A 157 33.21 -16.18 -9.95
N GLY A 158 34.05 -16.55 -8.98
CA GLY A 158 35.51 -16.49 -9.13
C GLY A 158 35.96 -15.04 -9.35
N ASP A 159 36.72 -14.78 -10.42
CA ASP A 159 37.20 -13.43 -10.73
C ASP A 159 36.21 -12.57 -11.52
N ARG A 160 35.09 -13.14 -11.94
CA ARG A 160 34.08 -12.43 -12.73
C ARG A 160 33.06 -11.77 -11.82
N GLU A 161 32.98 -10.44 -11.89
CA GLU A 161 31.88 -9.68 -11.29
C GLU A 161 30.60 -9.89 -12.13
N LEU A 162 29.56 -10.42 -11.48
CA LEU A 162 28.23 -10.60 -12.08
C LEU A 162 27.31 -9.42 -11.80
N ILE A 163 27.43 -8.81 -10.61
CA ILE A 163 26.70 -7.61 -10.23
C ILE A 163 27.66 -6.64 -9.54
N GLY A 164 27.87 -5.47 -10.15
CA GLY A 164 28.64 -4.37 -9.55
C GLY A 164 27.86 -3.58 -8.48
N VAL A 165 28.33 -2.39 -8.15
CA VAL A 165 27.65 -1.48 -7.21
C VAL A 165 26.40 -0.90 -7.88
N LYS A 166 25.22 -1.29 -7.39
CA LYS A 166 23.92 -0.75 -7.87
C LYS A 166 23.17 0.04 -6.80
N GLY A 167 23.24 -0.41 -5.56
CA GLY A 167 22.71 0.34 -4.42
C GLY A 167 23.85 0.70 -3.46
N GLN A 168 23.67 1.79 -2.72
CA GLN A 168 24.60 2.28 -1.72
C GLN A 168 23.83 2.84 -0.53
N ARG A 169 24.40 2.70 0.67
CA ARG A 169 23.88 3.32 1.88
C ARG A 169 24.90 4.29 2.44
N ILE A 170 24.40 5.42 2.91
CA ILE A 170 25.16 6.39 3.70
C ILE A 170 24.47 6.51 5.05
N TYR A 171 25.22 6.30 6.13
CA TYR A 171 24.74 6.47 7.49
C TYR A 171 25.42 7.67 8.12
N VAL A 172 24.65 8.46 8.85
CA VAL A 172 25.16 9.57 9.66
C VAL A 172 24.50 9.55 11.03
N MET A 173 25.31 9.80 12.07
CA MET A 173 24.78 9.99 13.41
C MET A 173 24.11 11.35 13.52
N VAL A 174 22.86 11.37 14.00
CA VAL A 174 22.11 12.59 14.27
C VAL A 174 21.86 12.71 15.77
N SER A 175 21.80 13.93 16.29
CA SER A 175 21.66 14.21 17.73
C SER A 175 20.25 13.99 18.28
N ASP A 176 19.23 14.08 17.43
CA ASP A 176 17.82 13.82 17.78
C ASP A 176 17.13 13.05 16.65
N ALA A 177 17.06 11.72 16.78
CA ALA A 177 16.49 10.84 15.77
C ALA A 177 15.00 11.12 15.47
N ARG A 178 14.27 11.79 16.38
CA ARG A 178 12.87 12.19 16.14
C ARG A 178 12.72 13.19 14.99
N ASP A 179 13.79 13.91 14.65
CA ASP A 179 13.80 14.89 13.56
C ASP A 179 14.11 14.28 12.17
N ILE A 180 14.50 13.00 12.11
CA ILE A 180 14.86 12.29 10.87
C ILE A 180 13.80 12.44 9.76
N PRO A 181 12.49 12.22 10.01
CA PRO A 181 11.49 12.35 8.94
C PRO A 181 11.43 13.76 8.34
N ARG A 182 11.58 14.80 9.16
CA ARG A 182 11.58 16.20 8.69
C ARG A 182 12.88 16.50 7.93
N ALA A 183 14.02 16.12 8.50
CA ALA A 183 15.33 16.34 7.91
C ALA A 183 15.49 15.66 6.55
N GLY A 184 15.12 14.38 6.45
CA GLY A 184 15.16 13.62 5.20
C GLY A 184 14.26 14.24 4.12
N GLN A 185 13.04 14.66 4.47
CA GLN A 185 12.14 15.30 3.51
C GLN A 185 12.66 16.67 3.03
N ALA A 186 13.28 17.45 3.91
CA ALA A 186 13.92 18.71 3.54
C ALA A 186 15.11 18.48 2.60
N LEU A 187 15.96 17.49 2.91
CA LEU A 187 17.08 17.08 2.07
C LEU A 187 16.62 16.66 0.67
N LEU A 188 15.57 15.82 0.56
CA LEU A 188 15.03 15.43 -0.76
C LEU A 188 14.48 16.60 -1.55
N THR A 189 13.87 17.57 -0.89
CA THR A 189 13.35 18.76 -1.58
C THR A 189 14.50 19.58 -2.16
N LYS A 190 15.58 19.76 -1.39
CA LYS A 190 16.80 20.44 -1.86
C LYS A 190 17.47 19.67 -3.01
N LEU A 191 17.56 18.34 -2.92
CA LEU A 191 18.07 17.49 -4.00
C LEU A 191 17.21 17.58 -5.28
N TRP A 192 15.88 17.62 -5.15
CA TRP A 192 14.98 17.89 -6.27
C TRP A 192 15.18 19.27 -6.88
N ALA A 193 15.46 20.30 -6.06
CA ALA A 193 15.76 21.65 -6.54
C ALA A 193 17.03 21.69 -7.41
N MET A 194 18.00 20.81 -7.14
CA MET A 194 19.23 20.64 -7.92
C MET A 194 19.09 19.65 -9.09
N GLY A 195 17.92 19.04 -9.28
CA GLY A 195 17.65 18.14 -10.41
C GLY A 195 18.05 16.68 -10.19
N TYR A 196 18.36 16.26 -8.95
CA TYR A 196 18.73 14.87 -8.64
C TYR A 196 17.53 13.91 -8.47
N GLY A 197 16.30 14.42 -8.63
CA GLY A 197 15.10 13.61 -8.61
C GLY A 197 14.68 13.15 -10.00
N ARG A 198 13.95 12.04 -10.07
CA ARG A 198 13.42 11.49 -11.32
C ARG A 198 11.99 10.96 -11.15
N TYR A 199 11.36 10.65 -12.28
CA TYR A 199 10.13 9.86 -12.31
C TYR A 199 10.40 8.54 -13.04
N GLU A 200 9.76 7.47 -12.60
CA GLU A 200 9.74 6.18 -13.28
C GLU A 200 8.33 5.89 -13.80
N VAL A 201 8.20 5.34 -15.00
CA VAL A 201 6.90 4.93 -15.55
C VAL A 201 6.58 3.52 -15.05
N SER A 202 5.47 3.36 -14.33
CA SER A 202 4.97 2.05 -13.91
C SER A 202 4.45 1.24 -15.11
N LYS A 203 4.20 -0.07 -14.94
CA LYS A 203 3.60 -0.89 -16.00
C LYS A 203 2.24 -0.34 -16.44
N SER A 204 1.44 0.15 -15.49
CA SER A 204 0.14 0.79 -15.74
C SER A 204 0.23 2.24 -16.27
N GLY A 205 1.44 2.76 -16.52
CA GLY A 205 1.65 4.13 -17.02
C GLY A 205 1.44 5.23 -15.98
N SER A 206 1.58 4.90 -14.68
CA SER A 206 1.62 5.89 -13.61
C SER A 206 3.05 6.45 -13.47
N LEU A 207 3.18 7.73 -13.14
CA LEU A 207 4.48 8.35 -12.87
C LEU A 207 4.85 8.22 -11.39
N LEU A 208 5.87 7.43 -11.10
CA LEU A 208 6.36 7.15 -9.75
C LEU A 208 7.48 8.13 -9.40
N GLU A 209 7.28 8.96 -8.39
CA GLU A 209 8.31 9.89 -7.93
C GLU A 209 9.47 9.14 -7.26
N ARG A 210 10.70 9.42 -7.68
CA ARG A 210 11.92 8.86 -7.09
C ARG A 210 12.88 10.00 -6.74
N GLY A 211 13.17 10.15 -5.46
CA GLY A 211 14.30 10.96 -5.00
C GLY A 211 15.64 10.29 -5.30
N LEU A 212 16.74 10.99 -5.02
CA LEU A 212 18.06 10.37 -5.01
C LEU A 212 18.14 9.27 -3.94
N PHE A 213 17.58 9.54 -2.76
CA PHE A 213 17.46 8.58 -1.68
C PHE A 213 16.00 8.15 -1.47
N ASP A 214 15.76 6.89 -1.08
CA ASP A 214 14.43 6.41 -0.78
C ASP A 214 13.92 6.97 0.56
N SER A 215 12.91 7.83 0.49
CA SER A 215 12.25 8.40 1.67
C SER A 215 11.51 7.37 2.54
N SER A 216 11.17 6.21 1.99
CA SER A 216 10.37 5.19 2.69
C SER A 216 11.10 4.62 3.91
N VAL A 217 12.42 4.81 3.97
CA VAL A 217 13.28 4.32 5.04
C VAL A 217 13.21 5.15 6.33
N TRP A 218 12.63 6.35 6.27
CA TRP A 218 12.49 7.24 7.43
C TRP A 218 11.19 6.99 8.22
N GLU A 219 10.88 5.71 8.41
CA GLU A 219 9.80 5.26 9.28
C GLU A 219 10.36 4.46 10.46
N THR A 220 9.74 4.59 11.63
CA THR A 220 10.21 3.95 12.88
C THR A 220 10.27 2.43 12.81
N ASN A 221 9.49 1.84 11.91
CA ASN A 221 9.42 0.39 11.74
C ASN A 221 10.10 -0.10 10.46
N HIS A 222 10.74 0.77 9.65
CA HIS A 222 11.38 0.34 8.40
C HIS A 222 12.58 -0.58 8.66
N ILE A 223 12.72 -1.64 7.86
CA ILE A 223 13.84 -2.59 7.98
C ILE A 223 14.99 -2.18 7.08
N ASP A 224 16.17 -2.04 7.66
CA ASP A 224 17.42 -2.04 6.93
C ASP A 224 18.01 -3.47 6.83
N PHE A 225 17.93 -4.05 5.64
CA PHE A 225 18.59 -5.32 5.32
C PHE A 225 20.08 -5.08 5.04
N ALA A 226 20.89 -4.96 6.09
CA ALA A 226 22.32 -4.66 5.99
C ALA A 226 23.25 -5.88 5.91
N ALA A 227 22.83 -7.04 6.42
CA ALA A 227 23.61 -8.26 6.72
C ALA A 227 24.29 -9.02 5.55
N GLY A 228 24.37 -8.42 4.36
CA GLY A 228 24.84 -9.11 3.16
C GLY A 228 23.79 -9.98 2.49
N ALA A 229 24.14 -10.52 1.33
CA ALA A 229 23.36 -11.51 0.63
C ALA A 229 23.90 -12.92 0.90
N GLU A 230 23.00 -13.88 1.01
CA GLU A 230 23.34 -15.29 1.00
C GLU A 230 23.70 -15.72 -0.43
N CYS A 231 24.98 -15.95 -0.69
CA CYS A 231 25.46 -16.50 -1.95
C CYS A 231 25.60 -18.02 -1.86
N ARG A 232 24.94 -18.76 -2.75
CA ARG A 232 24.97 -20.22 -2.79
C ARG A 232 25.93 -20.75 -3.86
N GLY A 233 26.50 -21.92 -3.60
CA GLY A 233 27.39 -22.60 -4.54
C GLY A 233 28.73 -21.88 -4.65
N ALA A 234 29.15 -21.55 -5.87
CA ALA A 234 30.41 -20.86 -6.16
C ALA A 234 30.27 -19.32 -6.22
N LEU A 235 29.10 -18.79 -5.87
CA LEU A 235 28.91 -17.35 -5.78
C LEU A 235 29.46 -16.83 -4.46
N GLU A 236 29.98 -15.61 -4.50
CA GLU A 236 30.45 -14.88 -3.32
C GLU A 236 30.05 -13.41 -3.41
N GLN A 237 29.95 -12.76 -2.26
CA GLN A 237 29.70 -11.33 -2.19
C GLN A 237 30.96 -10.63 -1.67
N ARG A 238 31.47 -9.66 -2.42
CA ARG A 238 32.70 -8.91 -2.11
C ARG A 238 32.41 -7.41 -1.97
N ARG A 239 31.58 -7.05 -0.98
CA ARG A 239 31.18 -5.64 -0.72
C ARG A 239 32.28 -4.82 -0.02
N GLY A 240 33.29 -5.49 0.54
CA GLY A 240 34.27 -4.86 1.43
C GLY A 240 33.66 -4.46 2.77
N GLU A 241 34.46 -3.74 3.56
CA GLU A 241 34.03 -3.20 4.85
C GLU A 241 33.34 -1.83 4.69
N PRO A 242 32.45 -1.45 5.63
CA PRO A 242 31.91 -0.09 5.65
C PRO A 242 33.04 0.94 5.75
N GLU A 243 33.00 1.93 4.85
CA GLU A 243 34.03 2.96 4.73
C GLU A 243 33.63 4.18 5.57
N LEU A 244 34.43 4.49 6.58
CA LEU A 244 34.29 5.73 7.35
C LEU A 244 34.90 6.89 6.56
N ILE A 245 34.07 7.89 6.27
CA ILE A 245 34.46 9.13 5.62
C ILE A 245 34.62 10.16 6.73
N GLU A 246 35.84 10.65 6.92
CA GLU A 246 36.15 11.64 7.95
C GLU A 246 35.46 12.98 7.65
N GLY A 247 34.87 13.57 8.69
CA GLY A 247 34.41 14.95 8.71
C GLY A 247 35.32 15.83 9.55
N TYR A 248 35.14 17.15 9.45
CA TYR A 248 35.87 18.12 10.28
C TYR A 248 35.23 18.33 11.66
N LEU A 249 33.96 17.96 11.81
CA LEU A 249 33.17 18.04 13.03
C LEU A 249 32.92 16.62 13.57
N GLY A 250 33.34 16.38 14.80
CA GLY A 250 33.04 15.14 15.51
C GLY A 250 31.64 15.13 16.13
N GLY A 251 31.12 13.94 16.38
CA GLY A 251 29.85 13.73 17.09
C GLY A 251 28.61 13.75 16.20
N ALA A 252 27.44 13.80 16.83
CA ALA A 252 26.17 13.64 16.15
C ALA A 252 25.64 14.96 15.56
N MET A 253 25.19 14.92 14.30
CA MET A 253 24.67 16.06 13.54
C MET A 253 23.37 16.63 14.15
N ASP A 254 23.31 17.95 14.35
CA ASP A 254 22.04 18.65 14.61
C ASP A 254 21.30 18.93 13.30
N THR A 255 20.40 18.02 12.94
CA THR A 255 19.67 18.10 11.67
C THR A 255 18.78 19.33 11.54
N ARG A 256 18.37 19.97 12.65
CA ARG A 256 17.55 21.19 12.58
C ARG A 256 18.35 22.38 12.11
N ASN A 257 19.62 22.43 12.48
CA ASN A 257 20.56 23.46 12.06
C ASN A 257 21.16 23.15 10.69
N ILE A 258 21.66 21.91 10.50
CA ILE A 258 22.40 21.52 9.29
C ILE A 258 21.48 21.29 8.10
N ILE A 259 20.29 20.74 8.31
CA ILE A 259 19.31 20.45 7.26
C ILE A 259 18.04 21.26 7.55
N PRO A 260 18.07 22.60 7.44
CA PRO A 260 16.90 23.42 7.68
C PRO A 260 15.82 23.13 6.62
N GLY A 261 14.58 23.56 6.90
CA GLY A 261 13.50 23.49 5.92
C GLY A 261 13.90 24.19 4.61
N PRO A 262 13.43 23.71 3.45
CA PRO A 262 13.75 24.32 2.18
C PRO A 262 13.21 25.76 2.11
N THR A 263 13.95 26.66 1.46
CA THR A 263 13.47 28.01 1.20
C THR A 263 12.33 28.01 0.18
N ALA A 264 11.64 29.15 0.02
CA ALA A 264 10.62 29.30 -1.01
C ALA A 264 11.19 29.10 -2.42
N GLU A 265 12.42 29.57 -2.66
CA GLU A 265 13.13 29.41 -3.93
C GLU A 265 13.50 27.95 -4.21
N GLU A 266 14.05 27.23 -3.22
CA GLU A 266 14.36 25.81 -3.34
C GLU A 266 13.09 24.98 -3.60
N SER A 267 12.00 25.31 -2.90
CA SER A 267 10.70 24.65 -3.09
C SER A 267 10.13 24.91 -4.49
N ALA A 268 10.28 26.13 -5.00
CA ALA A 268 9.86 26.48 -6.36
C ALA A 268 10.70 25.79 -7.43
N ALA A 269 12.03 25.74 -7.25
CA ALA A 269 12.95 25.02 -8.14
C ALA A 269 12.66 23.51 -8.15
N ALA A 270 12.43 22.91 -6.99
CA ALA A 270 12.02 21.51 -6.88
C ALA A 270 10.71 21.24 -7.63
N ALA A 271 9.71 22.11 -7.48
CA ALA A 271 8.44 21.99 -8.20
C ALA A 271 8.63 22.13 -9.72
N ALA A 272 9.47 23.06 -10.18
CA ALA A 272 9.79 23.25 -11.59
C ALA A 272 10.48 22.01 -12.18
N ASN A 273 11.47 21.45 -11.49
CA ASN A 273 12.17 20.23 -11.93
C ASN A 273 11.24 19.01 -11.96
N LYS A 274 10.35 18.87 -10.95
CA LYS A 274 9.31 17.82 -10.97
C LYS A 274 8.37 17.98 -12.16
N ALA A 275 7.92 19.20 -12.46
CA ALA A 275 7.04 19.46 -13.60
C ALA A 275 7.73 19.15 -14.93
N ALA A 276 8.99 19.55 -15.11
CA ALA A 276 9.78 19.26 -16.29
C ALA A 276 9.99 17.75 -16.48
N ALA A 277 10.37 17.02 -15.41
CA ALA A 277 10.54 15.57 -15.45
C ALA A 277 9.23 14.82 -15.79
N LYS A 278 8.08 15.26 -15.24
CA LYS A 278 6.77 14.71 -15.62
C LYS A 278 6.43 14.98 -17.09
N ALA A 279 6.71 16.19 -17.59
CA ALA A 279 6.45 16.56 -18.97
C ALA A 279 7.26 15.70 -19.94
N ALA A 280 8.55 15.44 -19.63
CA ALA A 280 9.43 14.61 -20.44
C ALA A 280 8.93 13.16 -20.58
N LEU A 281 8.30 12.61 -19.54
CA LEU A 281 7.79 11.22 -19.54
C LEU A 281 6.33 11.08 -19.98
N LYS A 282 5.66 12.18 -20.37
CA LYS A 282 4.23 12.16 -20.70
C LYS A 282 3.89 11.18 -21.82
N GLU A 283 4.70 11.14 -22.86
CA GLU A 283 4.50 10.25 -24.02
C GLU A 283 4.78 8.79 -23.66
N ALA A 284 5.90 8.51 -23.01
CA ALA A 284 6.24 7.17 -22.53
C ALA A 284 5.16 6.61 -21.59
N ALA A 285 4.63 7.44 -20.68
CA ALA A 285 3.53 7.07 -19.80
C ALA A 285 2.22 6.80 -20.55
N ALA A 286 1.93 7.55 -21.61
CA ALA A 286 0.76 7.31 -22.46
C ALA A 286 0.88 5.98 -23.22
N ILE A 287 2.06 5.69 -23.79
CA ILE A 287 2.35 4.42 -24.48
C ILE A 287 2.20 3.24 -23.52
N ALA A 288 2.84 3.30 -22.34
CA ALA A 288 2.74 2.25 -21.33
C ALA A 288 1.28 2.02 -20.89
N ARG A 289 0.51 3.09 -20.70
CA ARG A 289 -0.91 2.99 -20.33
C ARG A 289 -1.75 2.34 -21.42
N GLU A 290 -1.52 2.67 -22.69
CA GLU A 290 -2.27 2.07 -23.80
C GLU A 290 -1.96 0.58 -23.94
N GLN A 291 -0.67 0.20 -23.87
CA GLN A 291 -0.24 -1.20 -23.90
C GLN A 291 -0.86 -2.00 -22.76
N TRP A 292 -0.71 -1.51 -21.52
CA TRP A 292 -1.31 -2.13 -20.33
C TRP A 292 -2.84 -2.22 -20.44
N SER A 293 -3.49 -1.20 -20.98
CA SER A 293 -4.94 -1.20 -21.16
C SER A 293 -5.38 -2.26 -22.17
N CYS A 294 -4.66 -2.40 -23.29
CA CYS A 294 -4.96 -3.41 -24.30
C CYS A 294 -4.80 -4.84 -23.77
N GLU A 295 -3.70 -5.10 -23.04
CA GLU A 295 -3.47 -6.39 -22.37
C GLU A 295 -4.61 -6.71 -21.40
N ARG A 296 -4.99 -5.74 -20.57
CA ARG A 296 -6.05 -5.94 -19.57
C ARG A 296 -7.44 -6.10 -20.18
N VAL A 297 -7.74 -5.38 -21.26
CA VAL A 297 -8.99 -5.55 -22.03
C VAL A 297 -9.08 -6.97 -22.60
N SER A 298 -7.99 -7.46 -23.19
CA SER A 298 -7.92 -8.82 -23.73
C SER A 298 -8.18 -9.87 -22.64
N GLU A 299 -7.53 -9.73 -21.48
CA GLU A 299 -7.74 -10.61 -20.33
C GLU A 299 -9.18 -10.58 -19.80
N LEU A 300 -9.80 -9.40 -19.70
CA LEU A 300 -11.18 -9.28 -19.24
C LEU A 300 -12.16 -9.94 -20.22
N CYS A 301 -12.00 -9.70 -21.52
CA CYS A 301 -12.82 -10.33 -22.55
C CYS A 301 -12.69 -11.86 -22.56
N ALA A 302 -11.48 -12.38 -22.28
CA ALA A 302 -11.25 -13.82 -22.18
C ALA A 302 -11.92 -14.45 -20.95
N ASN A 303 -11.97 -13.72 -19.83
CA ASN A 303 -12.43 -14.24 -18.54
C ASN A 303 -13.92 -13.93 -18.22
N ALA A 304 -14.56 -13.01 -18.95
CA ALA A 304 -15.95 -12.61 -18.72
C ALA A 304 -16.82 -12.80 -19.99
N PRO A 305 -17.47 -13.97 -20.17
CA PRO A 305 -18.34 -14.23 -21.31
C PRO A 305 -19.51 -13.24 -21.35
N GLY A 306 -19.53 -12.37 -22.35
CA GLY A 306 -20.58 -11.34 -22.54
C GLY A 306 -20.09 -9.90 -22.46
N THR A 307 -18.88 -9.67 -21.97
CA THR A 307 -18.25 -8.34 -21.95
C THR A 307 -17.63 -8.05 -23.32
N ASN A 308 -18.11 -7.00 -23.99
CA ASN A 308 -17.52 -6.55 -25.25
C ASN A 308 -16.33 -5.60 -25.04
N ASP A 309 -15.51 -5.38 -26.08
CA ASP A 309 -14.31 -4.53 -26.01
C ASP A 309 -14.59 -3.10 -25.48
N VAL A 310 -15.73 -2.51 -25.85
CA VAL A 310 -16.13 -1.17 -25.37
C VAL A 310 -16.39 -1.18 -23.86
N GLN A 311 -17.10 -2.18 -23.35
CA GLN A 311 -17.36 -2.34 -21.92
C GLN A 311 -16.07 -2.67 -21.15
N ALA A 312 -15.23 -3.55 -21.68
CA ALA A 312 -13.94 -3.88 -21.09
C ALA A 312 -13.04 -2.64 -20.97
N ARG A 313 -12.95 -1.80 -22.01
CA ARG A 313 -12.21 -0.53 -21.96
C ARG A 313 -12.73 0.41 -20.88
N GLN A 314 -14.06 0.50 -20.70
CA GLN A 314 -14.65 1.31 -19.64
C GLN A 314 -14.30 0.77 -18.24
N ILE A 315 -14.33 -0.55 -18.05
CA ILE A 315 -13.95 -1.21 -16.79
C ILE A 315 -12.46 -0.94 -16.47
N VAL A 316 -11.56 -1.13 -17.45
CA VAL A 316 -10.12 -0.86 -17.28
C VAL A 316 -9.86 0.60 -16.95
N LYS A 317 -10.54 1.52 -17.65
CA LYS A 317 -10.42 2.95 -17.37
C LYS A 317 -10.86 3.30 -15.95
N ARG A 318 -11.97 2.74 -15.46
CA ARG A 318 -12.44 2.95 -14.08
C ARG A 318 -11.45 2.42 -13.05
N ALA A 319 -10.87 1.24 -13.27
CA ALA A 319 -9.87 0.67 -12.37
C ALA A 319 -8.60 1.54 -12.30
N ALA A 320 -8.11 2.01 -13.45
CA ALA A 320 -6.88 2.80 -13.53
C ALA A 320 -7.06 4.24 -13.03
N GLU A 321 -8.13 4.93 -13.43
CA GLU A 321 -8.31 6.36 -13.18
C GLU A 321 -9.08 6.66 -11.90
N ARG A 322 -10.09 5.84 -11.58
CA ARG A 322 -11.02 6.07 -10.46
C ARG A 322 -10.78 5.15 -9.27
N ARG A 323 -9.88 4.17 -9.41
CA ARG A 323 -9.63 3.12 -8.41
C ARG A 323 -10.89 2.31 -8.09
N GLU A 324 -11.70 2.04 -9.11
CA GLU A 324 -12.95 1.28 -8.99
C GLU A 324 -12.81 -0.07 -9.68
N LEU A 325 -12.91 -1.17 -8.92
CA LEU A 325 -12.86 -2.53 -9.45
C LEU A 325 -14.29 -3.04 -9.62
N MET A 326 -14.72 -3.18 -10.87
CA MET A 326 -16.06 -3.66 -11.23
C MET A 326 -16.19 -5.18 -11.05
N SER A 327 -17.41 -5.71 -11.11
CA SER A 327 -17.74 -7.12 -10.84
C SER A 327 -16.88 -8.14 -11.57
N ASP A 328 -16.59 -7.86 -12.84
CA ASP A 328 -15.86 -8.76 -13.73
C ASP A 328 -14.34 -8.56 -13.62
N TRP A 329 -13.90 -7.57 -12.83
CA TRP A 329 -12.50 -7.39 -12.54
C TRP A 329 -11.97 -8.59 -11.78
N THR A 330 -10.79 -9.05 -12.19
CA THR A 330 -10.16 -10.22 -11.63
C THR A 330 -8.98 -9.82 -10.77
N ILE A 331 -8.93 -10.38 -9.56
CA ILE A 331 -7.82 -10.20 -8.62
C ILE A 331 -7.22 -11.55 -8.25
N ILE A 332 -6.01 -11.54 -7.70
CA ILE A 332 -5.35 -12.73 -7.18
C ILE A 332 -5.35 -12.65 -5.66
N VAL A 333 -6.04 -13.58 -5.01
CA VAL A 333 -6.07 -13.75 -3.56
C VAL A 333 -5.10 -14.86 -3.17
N LEU A 334 -4.55 -14.78 -1.96
CA LEU A 334 -3.77 -15.87 -1.38
C LEU A 334 -4.64 -16.66 -0.41
N ASP A 335 -4.88 -17.92 -0.76
CA ASP A 335 -5.63 -18.90 0.03
C ASP A 335 -4.62 -19.95 0.53
N ASP A 336 -4.32 -19.95 1.84
CA ASP A 336 -3.25 -20.76 2.44
C ASP A 336 -1.87 -20.67 1.75
N GLY A 337 -1.54 -19.47 1.24
CA GLY A 337 -0.28 -19.21 0.54
C GLY A 337 -0.26 -19.68 -0.93
N GLN A 338 -1.37 -20.22 -1.43
CA GLN A 338 -1.55 -20.50 -2.85
C GLN A 338 -2.29 -19.35 -3.53
N GLU A 339 -1.82 -18.95 -4.71
CA GLU A 339 -2.46 -17.93 -5.51
C GLU A 339 -3.72 -18.48 -6.18
N ARG A 340 -4.84 -17.80 -5.97
CA ARG A 340 -6.10 -18.10 -6.64
C ARG A 340 -6.64 -16.86 -7.33
N GLN A 341 -6.96 -17.01 -8.61
CA GLN A 341 -7.60 -15.97 -9.39
C GLN A 341 -9.11 -15.98 -9.14
N VAL A 342 -9.68 -14.83 -8.73
CA VAL A 342 -11.11 -14.66 -8.42
C VAL A 342 -11.62 -13.33 -8.94
N THR A 343 -12.91 -13.27 -9.29
CA THR A 343 -13.56 -12.01 -9.69
C THR A 343 -14.09 -11.24 -8.48
N ILE A 344 -14.24 -9.91 -8.60
CA ILE A 344 -14.89 -9.09 -7.58
C ILE A 344 -16.32 -9.57 -7.31
N LYS A 345 -17.04 -10.05 -8.33
CA LYS A 345 -18.34 -10.71 -8.17
C LYS A 345 -18.29 -11.88 -7.18
N THR A 346 -17.30 -12.75 -7.32
CA THR A 346 -17.11 -13.90 -6.41
C THR A 346 -16.76 -13.45 -5.00
N VAL A 347 -15.88 -12.46 -4.88
CA VAL A 347 -15.46 -11.89 -3.59
C VAL A 347 -16.63 -11.27 -2.84
N LEU A 348 -17.49 -10.51 -3.53
CA LEU A 348 -18.64 -9.85 -2.92
C LEU A 348 -19.80 -10.80 -2.62
N ALA A 349 -19.89 -11.96 -3.29
CA ALA A 349 -20.89 -12.98 -3.02
C ALA A 349 -20.63 -13.75 -1.71
N ASP A 350 -19.36 -13.88 -1.29
CA ASP A 350 -18.96 -14.59 -0.06
C ASP A 350 -17.99 -13.75 0.78
N LYS A 351 -18.48 -12.61 1.29
CA LYS A 351 -17.64 -11.65 2.04
C LYS A 351 -16.99 -12.27 3.27
N GLY A 352 -17.70 -13.15 3.98
CA GLY A 352 -17.22 -13.80 5.20
C GLY A 352 -15.98 -14.66 4.96
N LYS A 353 -15.90 -15.31 3.78
CA LYS A 353 -14.71 -16.05 3.38
C LYS A 353 -13.53 -15.15 3.00
N TYR A 354 -13.79 -14.10 2.22
CA TYR A 354 -12.71 -13.32 1.58
C TYR A 354 -12.21 -12.13 2.40
N SER A 355 -12.96 -11.67 3.43
CA SER A 355 -12.55 -10.52 4.23
C SER A 355 -11.22 -10.80 4.94
N GLY A 356 -10.29 -9.85 4.89
CA GLY A 356 -8.96 -9.95 5.50
C GLY A 356 -7.92 -10.76 4.70
N MET A 357 -8.31 -11.42 3.60
CA MET A 357 -7.36 -12.16 2.76
C MET A 357 -6.33 -11.24 2.10
N GLN A 358 -5.10 -11.73 1.97
CA GLN A 358 -4.03 -11.04 1.24
C GLN A 358 -4.22 -11.19 -0.27
N THR A 359 -3.81 -10.17 -1.03
CA THR A 359 -3.89 -10.13 -2.48
C THR A 359 -2.57 -9.67 -3.09
N LEU A 360 -2.41 -9.90 -4.38
CA LEU A 360 -1.44 -9.13 -5.19
C LEU A 360 -2.03 -7.74 -5.50
N ASP A 361 -1.24 -6.85 -6.09
CA ASP A 361 -1.74 -5.58 -6.58
C ASP A 361 -2.78 -5.80 -7.70
N PRO A 362 -3.96 -5.15 -7.66
CA PRO A 362 -5.02 -5.40 -8.63
C PRO A 362 -4.71 -4.88 -10.04
N LEU A 363 -3.79 -3.93 -10.21
CA LEU A 363 -3.41 -3.39 -11.52
C LEU A 363 -2.11 -4.02 -12.04
N GLU A 364 -1.17 -4.33 -11.15
CA GLU A 364 0.16 -4.87 -11.43
C GLU A 364 0.48 -6.11 -10.58
N PRO A 365 -0.14 -7.28 -10.84
CA PRO A 365 0.05 -8.49 -10.03
C PRO A 365 1.51 -8.98 -9.91
N ASP A 366 2.35 -8.68 -10.90
CA ASP A 366 3.78 -9.03 -10.91
C ASP A 366 4.67 -8.10 -10.07
N TYR A 367 4.08 -7.06 -9.47
CA TYR A 367 4.83 -6.10 -8.68
C TYR A 367 5.66 -6.79 -7.59
N ASP A 368 6.91 -6.33 -7.42
CA ASP A 368 7.85 -6.81 -6.40
C ASP A 368 8.01 -8.34 -6.37
N GLY A 369 8.07 -8.96 -7.54
CA GLY A 369 8.23 -10.41 -7.67
C GLY A 369 7.01 -11.19 -7.19
N ARG A 370 5.80 -10.64 -7.36
CA ARG A 370 4.51 -11.21 -6.91
C ARG A 370 4.40 -11.34 -5.39
N ARG A 371 5.07 -10.45 -4.65
CA ARG A 371 4.87 -10.38 -3.20
C ARG A 371 3.41 -9.98 -2.89
N PRO A 372 2.75 -10.58 -1.89
CA PRO A 372 1.45 -10.12 -1.42
C PRO A 372 1.56 -8.69 -0.88
N VAL A 373 0.94 -7.77 -1.60
CA VAL A 373 0.96 -6.34 -1.31
C VAL A 373 -0.44 -5.75 -1.21
N GLY A 374 -1.49 -6.57 -1.14
CA GLY A 374 -2.85 -6.08 -0.94
C GLY A 374 -3.63 -6.87 0.10
N LYS A 375 -4.76 -6.30 0.54
CA LYS A 375 -5.67 -6.91 1.52
C LYS A 375 -7.11 -6.48 1.28
N LEU A 376 -8.04 -7.43 1.41
CA LEU A 376 -9.48 -7.20 1.28
C LEU A 376 -10.09 -6.76 2.62
N TYR A 377 -10.95 -5.75 2.55
CA TYR A 377 -11.75 -5.26 3.69
C TYR A 377 -13.21 -5.21 3.25
N LEU A 378 -13.99 -6.23 3.59
CA LEU A 378 -15.33 -6.44 3.02
C LEU A 378 -16.48 -6.21 4.01
N ASP A 379 -16.18 -6.12 5.30
CA ASP A 379 -17.17 -6.06 6.38
C ASP A 379 -17.78 -4.65 6.56
N GLY A 380 -17.09 -3.62 6.06
CA GLY A 380 -17.57 -2.24 6.09
C GLY A 380 -18.69 -1.94 5.09
N ALA A 381 -19.35 -0.80 5.26
CA ALA A 381 -20.40 -0.31 4.36
C ALA A 381 -19.93 -0.19 2.89
N ARG A 382 -18.62 0.03 2.70
CA ARG A 382 -17.95 0.15 1.40
C ARG A 382 -16.82 -0.89 1.29
N PRO A 383 -17.08 -2.04 0.64
CA PRO A 383 -16.07 -3.06 0.41
C PRO A 383 -14.90 -2.49 -0.39
N ARG A 384 -13.67 -2.67 0.11
CA ARG A 384 -12.46 -2.09 -0.46
C ARG A 384 -11.30 -3.09 -0.49
N LEU A 385 -10.38 -2.90 -1.43
CA LEU A 385 -9.08 -3.56 -1.48
C LEU A 385 -8.02 -2.48 -1.30
N HIS A 386 -7.15 -2.60 -0.30
CA HIS A 386 -6.00 -1.72 -0.17
C HIS A 386 -4.74 -2.42 -0.67
N SER A 387 -4.01 -1.80 -1.59
CA SER A 387 -2.70 -2.25 -2.08
C SER A 387 -1.62 -1.31 -1.55
N TRP A 388 -0.56 -1.85 -0.96
CA TRP A 388 0.65 -1.13 -0.53
C TRP A 388 1.69 -0.97 -1.64
N ALA A 389 1.39 -1.44 -2.86
CA ALA A 389 2.26 -1.20 -4.00
C ALA A 389 2.42 0.31 -4.25
N HIS A 390 3.63 0.71 -4.66
CA HIS A 390 3.93 2.08 -5.07
C HIS A 390 3.57 3.19 -4.06
N GLY A 391 3.56 2.88 -2.76
CA GLY A 391 3.24 3.86 -1.71
C GLY A 391 1.78 3.84 -1.23
N GLY A 392 0.95 2.91 -1.70
CA GLY A 392 -0.39 2.71 -1.17
C GLY A 392 -1.50 3.24 -2.08
N THR A 393 -2.53 2.44 -2.33
CA THR A 393 -3.75 2.82 -3.05
C THR A 393 -4.93 1.97 -2.58
N THR A 394 -6.04 2.63 -2.26
CA THR A 394 -7.31 1.96 -1.94
C THR A 394 -8.20 1.91 -3.18
N PHE A 395 -8.72 0.73 -3.47
CA PHE A 395 -9.67 0.46 -4.54
C PHE A 395 -11.06 0.15 -3.97
N GLN A 396 -12.09 0.79 -4.51
CA GLN A 396 -13.48 0.51 -4.17
C GLN A 396 -14.01 -0.65 -5.02
N LEU A 397 -14.73 -1.58 -4.40
CA LEU A 397 -15.23 -2.79 -5.06
C LEU A 397 -16.72 -2.64 -5.39
N TYR A 398 -17.07 -2.82 -6.66
CA TYR A 398 -18.45 -2.71 -7.13
C TYR A 398 -18.96 -4.05 -7.65
N GLY A 399 -20.15 -4.44 -7.18
CA GLY A 399 -20.87 -5.60 -7.69
C GLY A 399 -21.52 -5.33 -9.05
N GLN A 400 -22.06 -6.39 -9.65
CA GLN A 400 -22.88 -6.27 -10.85
C GLN A 400 -24.23 -5.67 -10.43
N PRO A 401 -24.77 -4.66 -11.13
CA PRO A 401 -26.09 -4.15 -10.83
C PRO A 401 -27.12 -5.29 -10.90
N VAL A 402 -28.01 -5.34 -9.91
CA VAL A 402 -29.12 -6.30 -9.94
C VAL A 402 -30.06 -5.89 -11.07
N GLU A 403 -30.53 -6.83 -11.87
CA GLU A 403 -31.47 -6.53 -12.95
C GLU A 403 -32.91 -6.65 -12.42
N ILE A 404 -33.73 -5.63 -12.67
CA ILE A 404 -35.15 -5.64 -12.31
C ILE A 404 -35.98 -5.40 -13.57
N GLU A 405 -36.88 -6.32 -13.88
CA GLU A 405 -37.82 -6.17 -14.98
C GLU A 405 -38.96 -5.24 -14.59
N ILE A 406 -39.26 -4.27 -15.45
CA ILE A 406 -40.46 -3.45 -15.37
C ILE A 406 -41.52 -4.11 -16.25
N VAL A 407 -42.49 -4.74 -15.60
CA VAL A 407 -43.67 -5.31 -16.27
C VAL A 407 -44.85 -4.37 -16.06
N GLU A 408 -45.53 -4.03 -17.15
CA GLU A 408 -46.72 -3.16 -17.11
C GLU A 408 -47.79 -3.75 -16.17
N GLY A 409 -48.34 -2.91 -15.29
CA GLY A 409 -49.33 -3.31 -14.28
C GLY A 409 -48.77 -4.02 -13.05
N LYS A 410 -47.45 -4.28 -12.95
CA LYS A 410 -46.81 -4.99 -11.83
C LYS A 410 -45.79 -4.15 -11.07
N GLU A 411 -46.10 -2.87 -10.83
CA GLU A 411 -45.20 -1.96 -10.11
C GLU A 411 -44.85 -2.43 -8.69
N SER A 412 -45.77 -3.14 -8.01
CA SER A 412 -45.52 -3.72 -6.69
C SER A 412 -44.40 -4.76 -6.71
N GLU A 413 -44.33 -5.61 -7.75
CA GLU A 413 -43.27 -6.62 -7.89
C GLU A 413 -41.90 -5.95 -8.07
N ALA A 414 -41.84 -4.89 -8.89
CA ALA A 414 -40.61 -4.11 -9.08
C ALA A 414 -40.19 -3.36 -7.80
N THR A 415 -41.16 -2.89 -7.01
CA THR A 415 -40.92 -2.24 -5.70
C THR A 415 -40.39 -3.24 -4.69
N ASP A 416 -41.00 -4.42 -4.58
CA ASP A 416 -40.56 -5.49 -3.68
C ASP A 416 -39.16 -6.01 -4.04
N ALA A 417 -38.89 -6.17 -5.34
CA ALA A 417 -37.55 -6.52 -5.83
C ALA A 417 -36.52 -5.45 -5.46
N LEU A 418 -36.86 -4.16 -5.62
CA LEU A 418 -35.96 -3.07 -5.24
C LEU A 418 -35.73 -3.04 -3.72
N LEU A 419 -36.77 -3.25 -2.90
CA LEU A 419 -36.62 -3.33 -1.45
C LEU A 419 -35.67 -4.45 -1.05
N GLN A 420 -35.73 -5.61 -1.72
CA GLN A 420 -34.80 -6.69 -1.45
C GLN A 420 -33.36 -6.27 -1.73
N VAL A 421 -33.09 -5.61 -2.86
CA VAL A 421 -31.76 -5.06 -3.18
C VAL A 421 -31.29 -4.06 -2.11
N LEU A 422 -32.18 -3.17 -1.65
CA LEU A 422 -31.85 -2.18 -0.63
C LEU A 422 -31.58 -2.82 0.75
N ARG A 423 -32.26 -3.91 1.10
CA ARG A 423 -31.99 -4.66 2.35
C ARG A 423 -30.61 -5.31 2.33
N ASP A 424 -30.21 -5.84 1.18
CA ASP A 424 -28.92 -6.50 0.99
C ASP A 424 -27.76 -5.50 0.82
N ALA A 425 -28.08 -4.24 0.48
CA ALA A 425 -27.08 -3.19 0.29
C ALA A 425 -26.37 -2.84 1.62
N PRO A 426 -25.02 -2.85 1.65
CA PRO A 426 -24.26 -2.70 2.89
C PRO A 426 -24.39 -1.30 3.52
N ALA A 427 -24.61 -0.26 2.71
CA ALA A 427 -24.63 1.15 3.12
C ALA A 427 -26.03 1.79 3.17
N VAL A 428 -27.10 1.00 3.18
CA VAL A 428 -28.50 1.48 3.19
C VAL A 428 -29.19 1.02 4.47
N PHE A 429 -29.82 1.96 5.18
CA PHE A 429 -30.40 1.73 6.51
C PHE A 429 -31.72 2.50 6.68
N ASP A 430 -32.54 2.03 7.63
CA ASP A 430 -33.63 2.81 8.22
C ASP A 430 -33.12 3.49 9.50
N PHE A 431 -33.12 4.82 9.54
CA PHE A 431 -32.83 5.64 10.73
C PHE A 431 -34.13 6.26 11.22
N GLY A 432 -34.78 5.59 12.17
CA GLY A 432 -36.20 5.84 12.45
C GLY A 432 -37.04 5.57 11.20
N ALA A 433 -37.89 6.52 10.81
CA ALA A 433 -38.75 6.40 9.62
C ALA A 433 -38.06 6.80 8.30
N GLU A 434 -36.83 7.33 8.36
CA GLU A 434 -36.10 7.83 7.20
C GLU A 434 -35.17 6.76 6.61
N LEU A 435 -35.11 6.73 5.27
CA LEU A 435 -34.12 5.93 4.55
C LEU A 435 -32.84 6.75 4.43
N VAL A 436 -31.73 6.23 4.96
CA VAL A 436 -30.43 6.91 4.96
C VAL A 436 -29.35 6.06 4.29
N THR A 437 -28.36 6.73 3.72
CA THR A 437 -27.07 6.12 3.33
C THR A 437 -25.91 6.73 4.12
N ILE A 438 -24.76 6.06 4.08
CA ILE A 438 -23.56 6.48 4.80
C ILE A 438 -22.60 7.17 3.83
N GLY A 439 -22.47 8.49 3.99
CA GLY A 439 -21.51 9.35 3.32
C GLY A 439 -20.10 9.19 3.92
N ASP A 440 -19.18 10.04 3.46
CA ASP A 440 -17.80 10.03 3.95
C ASP A 440 -17.75 10.39 5.45
N ALA A 441 -16.75 9.87 6.17
CA ALA A 441 -16.58 10.04 7.61
C ALA A 441 -17.82 9.67 8.45
N GLY A 442 -18.63 8.70 7.99
CA GLY A 442 -19.79 8.20 8.73
C GLY A 442 -21.02 9.12 8.73
N ARG A 443 -21.05 10.15 7.86
CA ARG A 443 -22.18 11.09 7.79
C ARG A 443 -23.45 10.41 7.29
N LEU A 444 -24.56 10.55 8.04
CA LEU A 444 -25.88 10.12 7.58
C LEU A 444 -26.38 11.03 6.45
N MET A 445 -26.79 10.41 5.34
CA MET A 445 -27.31 11.07 4.15
C MET A 445 -28.75 10.61 3.91
N PRO A 446 -29.77 11.36 4.37
CA PRO A 446 -31.17 11.06 4.08
C PRO A 446 -31.43 11.02 2.57
N GLN A 447 -32.31 10.12 2.15
CA GLN A 447 -32.65 9.95 0.74
C GLN A 447 -34.03 10.56 0.45
N ASP A 448 -34.04 11.61 -0.37
CA ASP A 448 -35.25 12.07 -1.06
C ASP A 448 -35.48 11.27 -2.36
N GLU A 449 -36.53 11.60 -3.11
CA GLU A 449 -36.84 10.92 -4.37
C GLU A 449 -35.67 10.95 -5.36
N HIS A 450 -34.99 12.09 -5.49
CA HIS A 450 -33.91 12.28 -6.46
C HIS A 450 -32.63 11.56 -6.02
N ALA A 451 -32.29 11.66 -4.75
CA ALA A 451 -31.14 10.98 -4.14
C ALA A 451 -31.32 9.46 -4.20
N LEU A 452 -32.50 8.94 -3.84
CA LEU A 452 -32.81 7.52 -3.97
C LEU A 452 -32.71 7.07 -5.42
N ARG A 453 -33.25 7.84 -6.37
CA ARG A 453 -33.19 7.51 -7.79
C ARG A 453 -31.75 7.45 -8.31
N TYR A 454 -30.88 8.35 -7.83
CA TYR A 454 -29.45 8.33 -8.14
C TYR A 454 -28.76 7.09 -7.56
N LEU A 455 -28.98 6.81 -6.26
CA LEU A 455 -28.46 5.63 -5.58
C LEU A 455 -28.87 4.33 -6.29
N VAL A 456 -30.16 4.19 -6.56
CA VAL A 456 -30.74 3.01 -7.20
C VAL A 456 -30.21 2.84 -8.62
N GLY A 457 -29.95 3.92 -9.35
CA GLY A 457 -29.31 3.85 -10.66
C GLY A 457 -27.90 3.26 -10.64
N GLY A 458 -27.23 3.27 -9.49
CA GLY A 458 -25.95 2.58 -9.29
C GLY A 458 -26.08 1.13 -8.84
N LEU A 459 -27.17 0.78 -8.15
CA LEU A 459 -27.40 -0.57 -7.58
C LEU A 459 -28.16 -1.50 -8.53
N VAL A 460 -29.03 -0.95 -9.37
CA VAL A 460 -30.01 -1.69 -10.16
C VAL A 460 -30.02 -1.21 -11.60
N GLN A 461 -30.02 -2.17 -12.54
CA GLN A 461 -30.33 -1.92 -13.94
C GLN A 461 -31.77 -2.33 -14.24
N PHE A 462 -32.66 -1.36 -14.36
CA PHE A 462 -34.03 -1.63 -14.80
C PHE A 462 -34.07 -1.94 -16.30
N TYR A 463 -34.98 -2.82 -16.71
CA TYR A 463 -35.24 -3.09 -18.12
C TYR A 463 -36.70 -3.46 -18.37
N SER A 464 -37.15 -3.32 -19.61
CA SER A 464 -38.44 -3.78 -20.09
C SER A 464 -38.24 -4.71 -21.30
N LEU A 465 -39.12 -5.70 -21.45
CA LEU A 465 -39.17 -6.58 -22.60
C LEU A 465 -40.26 -6.12 -23.56
N HIS A 466 -39.86 -5.75 -24.78
CA HIS A 466 -40.80 -5.38 -25.83
C HIS A 466 -40.99 -6.53 -26.83
N PRO A 467 -42.23 -6.95 -27.13
CA PRO A 467 -42.48 -7.97 -28.13
C PRO A 467 -41.97 -7.51 -29.51
N GLN A 468 -41.35 -8.44 -30.25
CA GLN A 468 -40.96 -8.24 -31.65
C GLN A 468 -41.89 -9.02 -32.59
N ARG A 469 -41.79 -8.76 -33.90
CA ARG A 469 -42.49 -9.52 -34.95
C ARG A 469 -42.19 -11.02 -34.82
N GLU A 470 -43.14 -11.85 -35.24
CA GLU A 470 -43.09 -13.32 -35.13
C GLU A 470 -41.72 -13.91 -35.51
N GLY A 471 -41.19 -14.76 -34.64
CA GLY A 471 -39.94 -15.49 -34.82
C GLY A 471 -38.68 -14.83 -34.23
N ARG A 472 -38.76 -13.63 -33.66
CA ARG A 472 -37.62 -12.99 -32.96
C ARG A 472 -37.83 -12.92 -31.44
N PRO A 473 -36.77 -13.12 -30.63
CA PRO A 473 -36.86 -12.96 -29.19
C PRO A 473 -37.24 -11.51 -28.82
N PRO A 474 -37.97 -11.31 -27.70
CA PRO A 474 -38.37 -9.97 -27.26
C PRO A 474 -37.14 -9.07 -27.08
N ARG A 475 -37.29 -7.81 -27.48
CA ARG A 475 -36.21 -6.82 -27.39
C ARG A 475 -36.10 -6.34 -25.96
N ARG A 476 -34.94 -6.53 -25.35
CA ARG A 476 -34.59 -5.91 -24.08
C ARG A 476 -34.29 -4.42 -24.28
N LYS A 477 -34.97 -3.56 -23.52
CA LYS A 477 -34.72 -2.11 -23.46
C LYS A 477 -34.33 -1.75 -22.02
N LEU A 478 -33.17 -1.12 -21.86
CA LEU A 478 -32.74 -0.62 -20.56
C LEU A 478 -33.52 0.64 -20.20
N GLU A 479 -33.95 0.73 -18.95
CA GLU A 479 -34.74 1.82 -18.43
C GLU A 479 -34.03 2.47 -17.23
N ASN A 480 -34.29 3.76 -17.02
CA ASN A 480 -33.86 4.45 -15.81
C ASN A 480 -34.71 4.00 -14.61
N PRO A 481 -34.24 4.18 -13.36
CA PRO A 481 -35.04 3.91 -12.18
C PRO A 481 -36.38 4.66 -12.24
N PRO A 482 -37.53 3.95 -12.15
CA PRO A 482 -38.85 4.58 -12.25
C PRO A 482 -39.12 5.50 -11.05
N PRO A 483 -39.54 6.76 -11.28
CA PRO A 483 -39.90 7.67 -10.19
C PRO A 483 -41.05 7.15 -9.31
N SER A 484 -42.01 6.43 -9.89
CA SER A 484 -43.12 5.83 -9.12
C SER A 484 -42.64 4.79 -8.13
N VAL A 485 -41.80 3.84 -8.58
CA VAL A 485 -41.16 2.82 -7.72
C VAL A 485 -40.35 3.48 -6.59
N CYS A 486 -39.54 4.50 -6.90
CA CYS A 486 -38.74 5.20 -5.87
C CYS A 486 -39.63 5.89 -4.83
N ARG A 487 -40.72 6.55 -5.26
CA ARG A 487 -41.70 7.17 -4.35
C ARG A 487 -42.40 6.13 -3.48
N SER A 488 -42.77 4.98 -4.04
CA SER A 488 -43.37 3.87 -3.31
C SER A 488 -42.44 3.35 -2.20
N VAL A 489 -41.14 3.16 -2.48
CA VAL A 489 -40.14 2.78 -1.47
C VAL A 489 -40.07 3.82 -0.33
N LEU A 490 -39.98 5.11 -0.65
CA LEU A 490 -39.91 6.17 0.38
C LEU A 490 -41.18 6.24 1.23
N ALA A 491 -42.35 6.07 0.60
CA ALA A 491 -43.65 6.14 1.27
C ALA A 491 -43.89 5.00 2.27
N LEU A 492 -43.26 3.84 2.08
CA LEU A 492 -43.43 2.67 2.97
C LEU A 492 -42.88 2.89 4.38
N ARG A 493 -41.94 3.82 4.61
CA ARG A 493 -41.33 4.09 5.93
C ARG A 493 -40.89 2.78 6.61
N ASP A 494 -41.30 2.54 7.85
CA ASP A 494 -40.96 1.36 8.64
C ASP A 494 -41.38 0.03 7.96
N MET A 495 -42.35 0.06 7.04
CA MET A 495 -42.77 -1.13 6.28
C MET A 495 -41.71 -1.60 5.28
N ARG A 496 -40.68 -0.79 4.97
CA ARG A 496 -39.54 -1.21 4.15
C ARG A 496 -38.77 -2.36 4.79
N ARG A 497 -38.66 -2.36 6.13
CA ARG A 497 -37.87 -3.34 6.90
C ARG A 497 -36.42 -3.41 6.42
N LEU A 498 -35.75 -2.27 6.27
CA LEU A 498 -34.31 -2.24 6.06
C LEU A 498 -33.59 -2.53 7.38
N LYS A 499 -32.25 -2.60 7.34
CA LYS A 499 -31.46 -2.70 8.57
C LYS A 499 -31.69 -1.44 9.41
N PRO A 500 -32.15 -1.56 10.66
CA PRO A 500 -32.30 -0.41 11.55
C PRO A 500 -30.91 0.14 11.89
N LEU A 501 -30.78 1.45 12.03
CA LEU A 501 -29.54 2.11 12.45
C LEU A 501 -29.83 3.05 13.60
N GLU A 502 -29.09 2.91 14.69
CA GLU A 502 -29.17 3.80 15.85
C GLU A 502 -28.08 4.87 15.83
N ALA A 503 -26.85 4.51 15.44
CA ALA A 503 -25.76 5.46 15.28
C ALA A 503 -24.62 4.89 14.42
N VAL A 504 -23.82 5.80 13.86
CA VAL A 504 -22.53 5.49 13.27
C VAL A 504 -21.43 5.86 14.27
N ILE A 505 -20.56 4.91 14.57
CA ILE A 505 -19.41 5.12 15.47
C ILE A 505 -18.13 5.12 14.65
N SER A 506 -17.16 5.95 15.06
CA SER A 506 -15.84 6.07 14.42
C SER A 506 -14.70 5.48 15.25
N ALA A 507 -15.02 4.91 16.42
CA ALA A 507 -14.08 4.27 17.33
C ALA A 507 -14.71 3.02 17.97
N PRO A 508 -13.89 2.04 18.39
CA PRO A 508 -14.38 0.88 19.12
C PRO A 508 -15.18 1.28 20.37
N THR A 509 -16.28 0.59 20.63
CA THR A 509 -17.17 0.87 21.78
C THR A 509 -17.49 -0.40 22.56
N VAL A 510 -17.91 -0.26 23.82
CA VAL A 510 -18.36 -1.37 24.64
C VAL A 510 -19.86 -1.54 24.46
N ARG A 511 -20.30 -2.75 24.12
CA ARG A 511 -21.72 -3.12 24.00
C ARG A 511 -22.37 -3.17 25.39
N PRO A 512 -23.71 -3.09 25.49
CA PRO A 512 -24.43 -3.22 26.76
C PRO A 512 -24.16 -4.53 27.52
N ASP A 513 -23.78 -5.61 26.81
CA ASP A 513 -23.41 -6.91 27.39
C ASP A 513 -21.96 -6.97 27.93
N GLY A 514 -21.22 -5.85 27.85
CA GLY A 514 -19.82 -5.75 28.26
C GLY A 514 -18.80 -6.22 27.22
N SER A 515 -19.23 -6.74 26.08
CA SER A 515 -18.33 -7.13 24.99
C SER A 515 -17.83 -5.90 24.20
N LEU A 516 -16.64 -6.00 23.61
CA LEU A 516 -16.09 -4.92 22.77
C LEU A 516 -16.59 -5.05 21.33
N PHE A 517 -17.14 -3.97 20.78
CA PHE A 517 -17.42 -3.81 19.36
C PHE A 517 -16.26 -3.06 18.70
N CYS A 518 -15.35 -3.81 18.09
CA CYS A 518 -14.11 -3.29 17.49
C CYS A 518 -13.89 -3.74 16.04
N THR A 519 -14.90 -4.31 15.40
CA THR A 519 -14.84 -4.79 14.01
C THR A 519 -15.65 -3.86 13.13
N LEU A 520 -15.07 -3.39 12.02
CA LEU A 520 -15.78 -2.57 11.04
C LEU A 520 -17.02 -3.30 10.53
N GLY A 521 -18.10 -2.55 10.33
CA GLY A 521 -19.37 -3.09 9.83
C GLY A 521 -20.55 -2.83 10.76
N TYR A 522 -21.68 -3.42 10.40
CA TYR A 522 -22.95 -3.25 11.10
C TYR A 522 -23.16 -4.35 12.14
N ASP A 523 -23.50 -3.96 13.37
CA ASP A 523 -23.79 -4.88 14.47
C ASP A 523 -25.31 -5.03 14.65
N ALA A 524 -25.85 -6.17 14.26
CA ALA A 524 -27.29 -6.42 14.30
C ALA A 524 -27.89 -6.40 15.71
N ASN A 525 -27.09 -6.60 16.76
CA ASN A 525 -27.56 -6.60 18.14
C ASN A 525 -27.73 -5.19 18.73
N THR A 526 -26.86 -4.26 18.35
CA THR A 526 -26.88 -2.88 18.86
C THR A 526 -27.36 -1.86 17.84
N HIS A 527 -27.58 -2.30 16.60
CA HIS A 527 -27.92 -1.43 15.46
C HIS A 527 -26.88 -0.32 15.21
N LEU A 528 -25.64 -0.52 15.66
CA LEU A 528 -24.54 0.40 15.45
C LEU A 528 -23.77 0.02 14.18
N LEU A 529 -23.33 1.03 13.43
CA LEU A 529 -22.39 0.85 12.34
C LEU A 529 -21.03 1.39 12.77
N PHE A 530 -20.02 0.52 12.84
CA PHE A 530 -18.64 0.97 12.98
C PHE A 530 -18.03 1.22 11.60
N ASP A 531 -17.79 2.50 11.29
CA ASP A 531 -17.15 2.93 10.05
C ASP A 531 -15.94 3.84 10.37
N CYS A 532 -14.77 3.49 9.84
CA CYS A 532 -13.56 4.29 10.02
C CYS A 532 -12.78 4.46 8.71
N ASP A 533 -12.39 5.71 8.45
CA ASP A 533 -11.57 6.09 7.30
C ASP A 533 -10.09 5.70 7.48
N GLN A 534 -9.69 5.20 8.65
CA GLN A 534 -8.31 4.83 8.90
C GLN A 534 -7.94 3.56 8.14
N THR A 535 -6.92 3.65 7.29
CA THR A 535 -6.27 2.51 6.63
C THR A 535 -5.74 1.57 7.71
N PRO A 536 -6.26 0.32 7.82
CA PRO A 536 -5.70 -0.61 8.78
C PRO A 536 -4.30 -1.03 8.30
N PRO A 537 -3.30 -1.12 9.20
CA PRO A 537 -2.00 -1.69 8.87
C PRO A 537 -2.13 -3.17 8.45
N LEU A 538 -1.10 -3.65 7.76
CA LEU A 538 -1.01 -5.01 7.16
C LEU A 538 -1.21 -6.13 8.18
#